data_AF-A0A847CAQ8-F1
#
_entry.id   AF-A0A847CAQ8-F1
#
_cell.length_a   1.000
_cell.length_b   1.000
_cell.length_c   1.000
_cell.angle_alpha   90.00
_cell.angle_beta   90.00
_cell.angle_gamma   90.00
#
_symmetry.space_group_name_H-M   'P 1'
#
loop_
_entity.id
_entity.type
_entity.pdbx_description
1 polymer ?
#
loop_
_entity_poly.entity_id
_entity_poly.type
_entity_poly.pdbx_seq_one_letter_code
_entity_poly.pdbx_strand_id
1 'polypeptide(L)'
;MKKETLTKDQFINLPFDTKCVLLEMLMTDAYFSGQQEIGFWLPEDFTGENEEPLPIAPPEIKKIEDMKFAELLDKLTNELFKDKSHITVDEDLLNYDDLLFLYQ
;
A
#
# COMPACT_ATOMS: atom_id res chain seq x y z
N MET A 1 13.69 -12.28 -15.09
CA MET A 1 13.38 -11.50 -13.89
C MET A 1 14.09 -12.15 -12.73
N LYS A 2 14.88 -11.37 -11.98
CA LYS A 2 15.54 -11.89 -10.77
C LYS A 2 14.52 -11.90 -9.63
N LYS A 3 14.62 -12.93 -8.79
CA LYS A 3 13.72 -13.13 -7.65
C LYS A 3 14.50 -12.91 -6.37
N GLU A 4 13.90 -12.19 -5.43
CA GLU A 4 14.43 -12.00 -4.08
C GLU A 4 13.51 -12.65 -3.06
N THR A 5 14.10 -13.18 -1.99
CA THR A 5 13.36 -13.81 -0.89
C THR A 5 13.46 -12.93 0.34
N LEU A 6 12.30 -12.58 0.90
CA LEU A 6 12.19 -11.68 2.03
C LEU A 6 11.56 -12.40 3.22
N THR A 7 12.18 -12.26 4.39
CA THR A 7 11.53 -12.54 5.68
C THR A 7 10.54 -11.42 6.04
N LYS A 8 9.72 -11.67 7.04
CA LYS A 8 8.80 -10.65 7.59
C LYS A 8 9.55 -9.39 8.06
N ASP A 9 10.68 -9.56 8.75
CA ASP A 9 11.47 -8.44 9.25
C ASP A 9 12.09 -7.63 8.11
N GLN A 10 12.57 -8.30 7.06
CA GLN A 10 13.05 -7.61 5.86
C GLN A 10 11.92 -6.84 5.18
N PHE A 11 10.74 -7.46 5.08
CA PHE A 11 9.55 -6.82 4.50
C PHE A 11 9.13 -5.57 5.27
N ILE A 12 9.05 -5.62 6.60
CA ILE A 12 8.64 -4.49 7.46
C ILE A 12 9.55 -3.27 7.26
N ASN A 13 10.84 -3.53 7.07
CA ASN A 13 11.87 -2.51 6.88
C ASN A 13 11.95 -1.94 5.45
N LEU A 14 11.13 -2.42 4.51
CA LEU A 14 11.03 -1.81 3.19
C LEU A 14 10.43 -0.40 3.25
N PRO A 15 10.74 0.46 2.25
CA PRO A 15 10.06 1.73 2.08
C PRO A 15 8.53 1.57 2.03
N PHE A 16 7.82 2.60 2.48
CA PHE A 16 6.36 2.56 2.56
C PHE A 16 5.70 2.23 1.22
N ASP A 17 6.06 2.97 0.16
CA ASP A 17 5.47 2.77 -1.17
C ASP A 17 5.77 1.37 -1.73
N THR A 18 7.01 0.88 -1.52
CA THR A 18 7.38 -0.50 -1.88
C THR A 18 6.50 -1.53 -1.16
N LYS A 19 6.22 -1.35 0.14
CA LYS A 19 5.31 -2.26 0.87
C LYS A 19 3.90 -2.23 0.30
N CYS A 20 3.37 -1.05 0.00
CA CYS A 20 2.05 -0.88 -0.60
C CYS A 20 1.94 -1.63 -1.93
N VAL A 21 2.92 -1.45 -2.82
CA VAL A 21 2.96 -2.14 -4.13
C VAL A 21 3.00 -3.65 -3.97
N LEU A 22 3.85 -4.15 -3.07
CA LEU A 22 3.93 -5.60 -2.83
C LEU A 22 2.63 -6.16 -2.23
N LEU A 23 1.98 -5.45 -1.31
CA LEU A 23 0.69 -5.86 -0.76
C LEU A 23 -0.44 -5.79 -1.79
N GLU A 24 -0.45 -4.76 -2.63
CA GLU A 24 -1.38 -4.66 -3.74
C GLU A 24 -1.24 -5.84 -4.71
N MET A 25 -0.02 -6.26 -5.02
CA MET A 25 0.22 -7.37 -5.93
C MET A 25 -0.03 -8.75 -5.31
N LEU A 26 0.36 -8.95 -4.05
CA LEU A 26 0.31 -10.26 -3.38
C LEU A 26 -1.02 -10.51 -2.66
N MET A 27 -1.74 -9.45 -2.31
CA MET A 27 -2.97 -9.48 -1.52
C MET A 27 -4.02 -8.51 -2.06
N THR A 28 -4.13 -8.40 -3.39
CA THR A 28 -4.96 -7.43 -4.12
C THR A 28 -6.35 -7.20 -3.51
N ASP A 29 -7.15 -8.26 -3.39
CA ASP A 29 -8.52 -8.14 -2.89
C ASP A 29 -8.55 -7.61 -1.45
N ALA A 30 -7.71 -8.15 -0.57
CA ALA A 30 -7.65 -7.75 0.83
C ALA A 30 -7.09 -6.33 1.03
N TYR A 31 -6.16 -5.92 0.16
CA TYR A 31 -5.59 -4.58 0.14
C TYR A 31 -6.64 -3.53 -0.25
N PHE A 32 -7.35 -3.74 -1.36
CA PHE A 32 -8.38 -2.80 -1.80
C PHE A 32 -9.62 -2.84 -0.92
N SER A 33 -10.07 -4.01 -0.45
CA SER A 33 -11.20 -4.07 0.49
C SER A 33 -10.89 -3.37 1.81
N GLY A 34 -9.67 -3.57 2.33
CA GLY A 34 -9.22 -2.90 3.55
C GLY A 34 -9.16 -1.38 3.39
N GLN A 35 -8.73 -0.88 2.23
CA GLN A 35 -8.77 0.56 1.94
C GLN A 35 -10.18 1.13 1.87
N GLN A 36 -11.14 0.40 1.31
CA GLN A 36 -12.54 0.82 1.32
C GLN A 36 -13.09 0.95 2.74
N GLU A 37 -12.68 0.06 3.66
CA GLU A 37 -13.08 0.11 5.07
C GLU A 37 -12.51 1.32 5.84
N ILE A 38 -11.37 1.88 5.40
CA ILE A 38 -10.78 3.08 6.00
C ILE A 38 -11.73 4.28 5.84
N GLY A 39 -12.39 4.36 4.68
CA GLY A 39 -13.34 5.42 4.33
C GLY A 39 -12.63 6.77 4.21
N PHE A 40 -11.66 6.87 3.29
CA PHE A 40 -10.94 8.12 3.04
C PHE A 40 -11.90 9.26 2.76
N TRP A 41 -11.58 10.42 3.35
CA TRP A 41 -12.39 11.61 3.26
C TRP A 41 -12.35 12.17 1.85
N LEU A 42 -13.54 12.44 1.33
CA LEU A 42 -13.76 13.16 0.09
C LEU A 42 -14.78 14.27 0.37
N PRO A 43 -14.59 15.49 -0.17
CA PRO A 43 -15.62 16.52 -0.21
C PRO A 43 -16.92 15.99 -0.83
N GLU A 44 -18.07 16.52 -0.42
CA GLU A 44 -19.37 16.12 -0.97
C GLU A 44 -19.52 16.42 -2.47
N ASP A 45 -18.83 17.45 -2.95
CA ASP A 45 -18.80 17.88 -4.34
C ASP A 45 -17.67 17.24 -5.16
N PHE A 46 -16.83 16.39 -4.54
CA PHE A 46 -15.77 15.70 -5.26
C PHE A 46 -16.37 14.62 -6.17
N THR A 47 -16.12 14.77 -7.47
CA THR A 47 -16.64 13.86 -8.50
C THR A 47 -15.58 12.88 -8.99
N GLY A 48 -14.30 13.26 -8.88
CA GLY A 48 -13.18 12.49 -9.43
C GLY A 48 -13.15 12.47 -10.97
N GLU A 49 -13.92 13.35 -11.62
CA GLU A 49 -13.96 13.49 -13.08
C GLU A 49 -12.98 14.58 -13.55
N ASN A 50 -12.68 14.62 -14.85
CA ASN A 50 -11.89 15.69 -15.49
C ASN A 50 -10.48 15.89 -14.91
N GLU A 51 -9.81 14.81 -14.49
CA GLU A 51 -8.47 14.87 -13.87
C GLU A 51 -8.44 15.73 -12.60
N GLU A 52 -9.58 15.85 -11.90
CA GLU A 52 -9.67 16.53 -10.62
C GLU A 52 -8.65 15.91 -9.64
N PRO A 53 -7.73 16.71 -9.08
CA PRO A 53 -6.72 16.20 -8.16
C PRO A 53 -7.40 15.67 -6.90
N LEU A 54 -6.81 14.63 -6.30
CA LEU A 54 -7.30 14.11 -5.03
C LEU A 54 -7.29 15.22 -3.96
N PRO A 55 -8.39 15.38 -3.21
CA PRO A 55 -8.52 16.42 -2.23
C PRO A 55 -7.59 16.16 -1.03
N ILE A 56 -7.08 17.23 -0.43
CA ILE A 56 -6.26 17.12 0.79
C ILE A 56 -7.20 17.08 1.99
N ALA A 57 -7.18 15.96 2.72
CA ALA A 57 -7.95 15.82 3.95
C ALA A 57 -7.52 16.84 5.02
N PRO A 58 -8.46 17.37 5.82
CA PRO A 58 -8.13 18.19 7.00
C PRO A 58 -7.12 17.48 7.90
N PRO A 59 -6.16 18.18 8.55
CA PRO A 59 -5.06 17.55 9.28
C PRO A 59 -5.47 16.51 10.33
N GLU A 60 -6.57 16.76 11.04
CA GLU A 60 -7.10 15.83 12.05
C GLU A 60 -7.66 14.54 11.43
N ILE A 61 -8.32 14.67 10.28
CA ILE A 61 -8.85 13.53 9.51
C ILE A 61 -7.70 12.76 8.89
N LYS A 62 -6.73 13.45 8.27
CA LYS A 62 -5.55 12.83 7.66
C LYS A 62 -4.78 11.97 8.66
N LYS A 63 -4.62 12.46 9.90
CA LYS A 63 -3.98 11.67 10.96
C LYS A 63 -4.73 10.38 11.29
N ILE A 64 -6.07 10.40 11.29
CA ILE A 64 -6.89 9.21 11.54
C ILE A 64 -6.75 8.23 10.37
N GLU A 65 -6.79 8.73 9.13
CA GLU A 65 -6.58 7.91 7.92
C GLU A 65 -5.21 7.24 7.91
N ASP A 66 -4.15 8.00 8.24
CA ASP A 66 -2.78 7.47 8.30
C ASP A 66 -2.64 6.38 9.36
N MET A 67 -3.27 6.56 10.53
CA MET A 67 -3.29 5.54 11.57
C MET A 67 -4.01 4.26 11.10
N LYS A 68 -5.22 4.41 10.52
CA LYS A 68 -5.97 3.26 10.00
C LYS A 68 -5.24 2.55 8.86
N PHE A 69 -4.55 3.30 8.00
CA PHE A 69 -3.78 2.72 6.91
C PHE A 69 -2.56 1.97 7.44
N ALA A 70 -1.85 2.50 8.44
CA ALA A 70 -0.78 1.77 9.11
C ALA A 70 -1.28 0.46 9.76
N GLU A 71 -2.44 0.49 10.43
CA GLU A 71 -3.09 -0.70 10.99
C GLU A 71 -3.44 -1.74 9.90
N LEU A 72 -3.93 -1.28 8.74
CA LEU A 72 -4.20 -2.14 7.60
C LEU A 72 -2.91 -2.81 7.09
N LEU A 73 -1.83 -2.05 6.89
CA LEU A 73 -0.55 -2.58 6.43
C LEU A 73 0.01 -3.62 7.40
N ASP A 74 -0.09 -3.37 8.71
CA ASP A 74 0.33 -4.33 9.74
C ASP A 74 -0.52 -5.60 9.71
N LYS A 75 -1.85 -5.47 9.60
CA LYS A 75 -2.77 -6.61 9.46
C LYS A 75 -2.43 -7.46 8.23
N LEU A 76 -2.26 -6.84 7.07
CA LEU A 76 -1.95 -7.54 5.82
C LEU A 76 -0.56 -8.18 5.88
N THR A 77 0.44 -7.48 6.44
CA THR A 77 1.78 -8.04 6.65
C THR A 77 1.72 -9.27 7.55
N ASN A 78 0.94 -9.23 8.64
CA ASN A 78 0.76 -10.40 9.50
C ASN A 78 0.10 -11.57 8.77
N GLU A 79 -0.93 -11.30 7.97
CA GLU A 79 -1.63 -12.36 7.22
C GLU A 79 -0.74 -12.94 6.10
N LEU A 80 0.03 -12.11 5.39
CA LEU A 80 0.95 -12.55 4.33
C LEU A 80 1.99 -13.57 4.83
N PHE A 81 2.47 -13.39 6.06
CA PHE A 81 3.49 -14.22 6.71
C PHE A 81 2.93 -15.21 7.74
N LYS A 82 1.61 -15.35 7.85
CA LYS A 82 0.96 -16.18 8.89
C LYS A 82 1.43 -17.63 8.88
N ASP A 83 1.49 -18.21 7.69
CA ASP A 83 1.84 -19.63 7.47
C ASP A 83 3.18 -19.79 6.71
N LYS A 84 3.94 -18.71 6.54
CA LYS A 84 5.16 -18.68 5.72
C LYS A 84 6.25 -17.89 6.42
N SER A 85 7.46 -18.45 6.49
CA SER A 85 8.63 -17.75 7.03
C SER A 85 9.20 -16.70 6.07
N HIS A 86 8.87 -16.80 4.78
CA HIS A 86 9.40 -15.96 3.72
C HIS A 86 8.42 -15.85 2.55
N ILE A 87 8.59 -14.78 1.76
CA ILE A 87 7.94 -14.57 0.46
C ILE A 87 9.01 -14.41 -0.62
N THR A 88 8.64 -14.67 -1.88
CA THR A 88 9.51 -14.44 -3.03
C THR A 88 8.87 -13.42 -3.96
N VAL A 89 9.61 -12.37 -4.29
CA VAL A 89 9.14 -11.24 -5.10
C VAL A 89 10.12 -10.97 -6.25
N ASP A 90 9.66 -10.27 -7.28
CA ASP A 90 10.56 -9.78 -8.33
C ASP A 90 11.42 -8.63 -7.80
N GLU A 91 12.73 -8.70 -8.02
CA GLU A 91 13.69 -7.68 -7.55
C GLU A 91 13.36 -6.29 -8.09
N ASP A 92 12.81 -6.21 -9.31
CA ASP A 92 12.41 -4.96 -9.95
C ASP A 92 11.34 -4.19 -9.14
N LEU A 93 10.54 -4.89 -8.32
CA LEU A 93 9.52 -4.27 -7.47
C LEU A 93 10.10 -3.65 -6.19
N LEU A 94 11.34 -3.99 -5.82
CA LEU A 94 11.99 -3.49 -4.60
C LEU A 94 12.61 -2.11 -4.81
N ASN A 95 12.85 -1.71 -6.05
CA ASN A 95 13.41 -0.43 -6.44
C ASN A 95 12.34 0.53 -6.99
N TYR A 96 11.16 0.56 -6.35
CA TYR A 96 9.96 1.25 -6.88
C TYR A 96 10.15 2.76 -7.14
N ASP A 97 11.15 3.42 -6.53
CA ASP A 97 11.53 4.80 -6.88
C ASP A 97 11.87 4.97 -8.38
N ASP A 98 12.30 3.90 -9.07
CA ASP A 98 12.59 3.91 -10.51
C ASP A 98 11.36 3.61 -11.40
N LEU A 99 10.25 3.10 -10.84
CA LEU A 99 9.06 2.68 -11.60
C LEU A 99 8.03 3.81 -11.84
N LEU A 100 8.13 4.92 -11.10
CA LEU A 100 7.33 6.12 -11.32
C LEU A 100 7.59 6.80 -12.68
N PHE A 101 8.71 6.50 -13.33
CA PHE A 101 9.01 6.98 -14.69
C PHE A 101 8.24 6.27 -15.81
N LEU A 102 7.54 5.16 -15.51
CA LEU A 102 6.81 4.39 -16.54
C LEU A 102 5.32 4.74 -16.62
N TYR A 103 4.81 5.59 -15.72
CA TYR A 103 3.40 5.99 -15.66
C TYR A 103 3.18 7.52 -15.67
N GLN A 104 4.18 8.30 -16.06
CA GLN A 104 4.04 9.72 -16.45
C GLN A 104 4.04 9.85 -17.98
#